data_AF-A0A9D7Z832-F1
#
_entry.id   AF-A0A9D7Z832-F1
#
_cell.length_a   1.000
_cell.length_b   1.000
_cell.length_c   1.000
_cell.angle_alpha   90.00
_cell.angle_beta   90.00
_cell.angle_gamma   90.00
#
_symmetry.space_group_name_H-M   'P 1'
#
loop_
_entity.id
_entity.type
_entity.pdbx_description
1 polymer ?
#
loop_
_entity_poly.entity_id
_entity_poly.type
_entity_poly.pdbx_seq_one_letter_code
_entity_poly.pdbx_strand_id
1 'polypeptide(L)'
;MDGTTVDLPDTADLISDTFESDVGIETDPLQLGRTGFVWFEVTEVVPARDRTLDEVREDVVAAWTAQQRSERLDTMAGETLSEVEDGKTLDVVAQERGLDVGTADGLRRNAQTDVFSTAAIEGVFSGPVGTTGMATRDSDGARIVFKVEAVNSPAFFREDGEIAALDDRLGEALQNSVLGEYVSERQATLGVSVNQANINLVIGQGGG
;
A
#
# COMPACT_ATOMS: atom_id res chain seq x y z
N MET A 1 19.65 -26.88 -0.41
CA MET A 1 18.56 -26.55 -1.33
C MET A 1 18.94 -25.23 -1.97
N ASP A 2 19.15 -25.22 -3.28
CA ASP A 2 19.81 -24.11 -3.98
C ASP A 2 18.89 -22.89 -4.22
N GLY A 3 17.74 -22.83 -3.52
CA GLY A 3 16.80 -21.71 -3.57
C GLY A 3 16.17 -21.46 -4.94
N THR A 4 16.39 -22.35 -5.91
CA THR A 4 15.87 -22.24 -7.27
C THR A 4 14.36 -22.44 -7.28
N THR A 5 13.63 -21.50 -7.87
CA THR A 5 12.20 -21.61 -8.09
C THR A 5 11.93 -22.81 -9.00
N VAL A 6 11.23 -23.81 -8.47
CA VAL A 6 10.76 -24.96 -9.25
C VAL A 6 9.37 -24.61 -9.79
N ASP A 7 9.21 -24.76 -11.10
CA ASP A 7 7.91 -24.66 -11.75
C ASP A 7 7.11 -25.93 -11.43
N LEU A 8 6.06 -25.78 -10.61
CA LEU A 8 5.22 -26.88 -10.15
C LEU A 8 3.87 -26.82 -10.88
N PRO A 9 3.25 -27.99 -11.18
CA PRO A 9 1.88 -28.02 -11.67
C PRO A 9 0.94 -27.30 -10.70
N ASP A 10 -0.02 -26.53 -11.24
CA ASP A 10 -1.02 -25.78 -10.46
C ASP A 10 -2.10 -26.73 -9.90
N THR A 11 -1.69 -27.53 -8.92
CA THR A 11 -2.51 -28.43 -8.12
C THR A 11 -2.46 -27.96 -6.68
N ALA A 12 -3.58 -27.47 -6.16
CA ALA A 12 -3.68 -26.93 -4.79
C ALA A 12 -3.22 -27.94 -3.72
N ASP A 13 -3.43 -29.23 -3.96
CA ASP A 13 -3.18 -30.29 -2.99
C ASP A 13 -1.76 -30.89 -3.08
N LEU A 14 -1.01 -30.62 -4.16
CA LEU A 14 0.30 -31.24 -4.39
C LEU A 14 1.31 -30.91 -3.32
N ILE A 15 1.37 -29.66 -2.87
CA ILE A 15 2.33 -29.25 -1.84
C ILE A 15 1.98 -29.94 -0.52
N SER A 16 0.72 -29.87 -0.09
CA SER A 16 0.26 -30.46 1.17
C SER A 16 0.51 -31.97 1.20
N ASP A 17 0.09 -32.69 0.16
CA ASP A 17 0.22 -34.15 0.11
C ASP A 17 1.67 -34.61 -0.01
N THR A 18 2.55 -33.82 -0.66
CA THR A 18 3.99 -34.11 -0.70
C THR A 18 4.64 -34.00 0.67
N PHE A 19 4.21 -33.04 1.50
CA PHE A 19 4.74 -32.87 2.87
C PHE A 19 4.14 -33.86 3.87
N GLU A 20 2.96 -34.41 3.60
CA GLU A 20 2.33 -35.46 4.43
C GLU A 20 2.80 -36.89 4.08
N SER A 21 3.37 -37.09 2.88
CA SER A 21 3.88 -38.39 2.44
C SER A 21 5.32 -38.64 2.90
N ASP A 22 5.64 -39.90 3.21
CA ASP A 22 6.99 -40.37 3.50
C ASP A 22 7.69 -40.96 2.26
N VAL A 23 9.00 -41.15 2.36
CA VAL A 23 9.83 -41.74 1.30
C VAL A 23 9.35 -43.15 0.94
N GLY A 24 9.08 -43.37 -0.35
CA GLY A 24 8.70 -44.69 -0.88
C GLY A 24 7.24 -45.10 -0.59
N ILE A 25 6.39 -44.17 -0.14
CA ILE A 25 4.94 -44.37 -0.11
C ILE A 25 4.36 -44.07 -1.50
N GLU A 26 3.52 -44.97 -2.00
CA GLU A 26 2.74 -44.75 -3.21
C GLU A 26 1.56 -43.83 -2.89
N THR A 27 1.53 -42.65 -3.50
CA THR A 27 0.49 -41.64 -3.31
C THR A 27 -0.57 -41.71 -4.41
N ASP A 28 -1.82 -41.40 -4.03
CA ASP A 28 -2.94 -41.37 -4.96
C ASP A 28 -2.76 -40.27 -6.02
N PRO A 29 -3.23 -40.48 -7.27
CA PRO A 29 -3.16 -39.47 -8.31
C PRO A 29 -3.93 -38.20 -7.95
N LEU A 30 -3.25 -37.06 -8.02
CA LEU A 30 -3.84 -35.74 -7.84
C LEU A 30 -4.50 -35.25 -9.12
N GLN A 31 -5.64 -34.58 -8.98
CA GLN A 31 -6.38 -34.07 -10.13
C GLN A 31 -5.83 -32.71 -10.57
N LEU A 32 -5.32 -32.64 -11.80
CA LEU A 32 -4.85 -31.40 -12.43
C LEU A 32 -5.95 -30.84 -13.35
N GLY A 33 -6.72 -29.90 -12.83
CA GLY A 33 -7.84 -29.28 -13.54
C GLY A 33 -8.97 -30.27 -13.87
N ARG A 34 -9.62 -30.12 -15.04
CA ARG A 34 -10.81 -30.95 -15.41
C ARG A 34 -10.47 -32.25 -16.13
N THR A 35 -9.23 -32.45 -16.59
CA THR A 35 -8.88 -33.57 -17.49
C THR A 35 -7.49 -34.17 -17.27
N GLY A 36 -6.73 -33.73 -16.26
CA GLY A 36 -5.38 -34.22 -15.99
C GLY A 36 -5.24 -34.91 -14.64
N PHE A 37 -4.24 -35.79 -14.52
CA PHE A 37 -3.80 -36.37 -13.26
C PHE A 37 -2.29 -36.18 -13.12
N VAL A 38 -1.82 -35.98 -11.89
CA VAL A 38 -0.42 -35.86 -11.51
C VAL A 38 -0.11 -36.96 -10.50
N TRP A 39 0.99 -37.66 -10.73
CA TRP A 39 1.58 -38.59 -9.77
C TRP A 39 2.90 -37.99 -9.29
N PHE A 40 3.17 -38.14 -8.00
CA PHE A 40 4.43 -37.74 -7.40
C PHE A 40 4.95 -38.89 -6.54
N GLU A 41 6.26 -38.92 -6.33
CA GLU A 41 6.91 -39.88 -5.44
C GLU A 41 7.92 -39.11 -4.61
N VAL A 42 7.87 -39.29 -3.29
CA VAL A 42 8.86 -38.70 -2.37
C VAL A 42 10.09 -39.61 -2.38
N THR A 43 11.17 -39.14 -2.99
CA THR A 43 12.41 -39.92 -3.10
C THR A 43 13.32 -39.77 -1.88
N GLU A 44 13.29 -38.60 -1.22
CA GLU A 44 14.12 -38.27 -0.07
C GLU A 44 13.45 -37.18 0.77
N VAL A 45 13.51 -37.30 2.09
CA VAL A 45 13.13 -36.24 3.03
C VAL A 45 14.41 -35.68 3.65
N VAL A 46 14.73 -34.44 3.31
CA VAL A 46 15.88 -33.73 3.90
C VAL A 46 15.42 -33.08 5.20
N PRO A 47 15.99 -33.44 6.37
CA PRO A 47 15.58 -32.87 7.65
C PRO A 47 15.84 -31.36 7.69
N ALA A 48 14.94 -30.63 8.34
CA ALA A 48 15.10 -29.20 8.56
C ALA A 48 16.41 -28.95 9.33
N ARG A 49 17.29 -28.14 8.73
CA ARG A 49 18.50 -27.66 9.37
C ARG A 49 18.68 -26.19 9.05
N ASP A 50 19.33 -25.48 9.97
CA ASP A 50 19.78 -24.13 9.68
C ASP A 50 20.73 -24.16 8.48
N ARG A 51 20.54 -23.21 7.55
CA ARG A 51 21.51 -22.98 6.48
C ARG A 51 22.82 -22.53 7.11
N THR A 52 23.93 -23.09 6.65
CA THR A 52 25.24 -22.64 7.12
C THR A 52 25.52 -21.25 6.54
N LEU A 53 26.40 -20.47 7.17
CA LEU A 53 26.77 -19.15 6.65
C LEU A 53 27.28 -19.24 5.20
N ASP A 54 28.00 -20.31 4.84
CA ASP A 54 28.53 -20.47 3.48
C ASP A 54 27.43 -20.67 2.43
N GLU A 55 26.30 -21.27 2.81
CA GLU A 55 25.14 -21.48 1.92
C GLU A 55 24.27 -20.23 1.73
N VAL A 56 24.34 -19.26 2.65
CA VAL A 56 23.60 -17.99 2.59
C VAL A 56 24.53 -16.79 2.43
N ARG A 57 25.84 -17.01 2.25
CA ARG A 57 26.83 -15.93 2.35
C ARG A 57 26.53 -14.82 1.36
N GLU A 58 26.19 -15.17 0.13
CA GLU A 58 25.86 -14.22 -0.93
C GLU A 58 24.57 -13.45 -0.59
N ASP A 59 23.52 -14.14 -0.16
CA ASP A 59 22.25 -13.55 0.27
C ASP A 59 22.46 -12.56 1.43
N VAL A 60 23.25 -12.96 2.44
CA VAL A 60 23.56 -12.16 3.62
C VAL A 60 24.41 -10.95 3.24
N VAL A 61 25.43 -11.13 2.39
CA VAL A 61 26.26 -10.01 1.92
C VAL A 61 25.43 -9.05 1.10
N ALA A 62 24.54 -9.53 0.23
CA ALA A 62 23.63 -8.68 -0.54
C ALA A 62 22.69 -7.89 0.36
N ALA A 63 22.04 -8.55 1.32
CA ALA A 63 21.14 -7.92 2.29
C ALA A 63 21.86 -6.89 3.16
N TRP A 64 23.03 -7.25 3.71
CA TRP A 64 23.86 -6.34 4.50
C TRP A 64 24.34 -5.14 3.69
N THR A 65 24.76 -5.36 2.44
CA THR A 65 25.18 -4.27 1.55
C THR A 65 24.01 -3.35 1.21
N ALA A 66 22.81 -3.88 1.00
CA ALA A 66 21.61 -3.08 0.79
C ALA A 66 21.28 -2.23 2.03
N GLN A 67 21.34 -2.83 3.22
CA GLN A 67 21.14 -2.13 4.49
C GLN A 67 22.15 -1.00 4.69
N GLN A 68 23.45 -1.30 4.55
CA GLN A 68 24.51 -0.31 4.70
C GLN A 68 24.41 0.83 3.68
N ARG A 69 23.97 0.54 2.45
CA ARG A 69 23.66 1.58 1.45
C ARG A 69 22.51 2.47 1.92
N SER A 70 21.41 1.89 2.42
CA SER A 70 20.28 2.66 2.95
C SER A 70 20.70 3.56 4.10
N GLU A 71 21.42 3.03 5.10
CA GLU A 71 21.88 3.80 6.27
C GLU A 71 22.78 4.98 5.87
N ARG A 72 23.65 4.79 4.87
CA ARG A 72 24.50 5.86 4.33
C ARG A 72 23.68 6.91 3.58
N LEU A 73 22.68 6.50 2.81
CA LEU A 73 21.77 7.42 2.12
C LEU A 73 20.94 8.24 3.12
N ASP A 74 20.44 7.60 4.19
CA ASP A 74 19.73 8.28 5.27
C ASP A 74 20.60 9.33 5.96
N THR A 75 21.84 8.96 6.27
CA THR A 75 22.82 9.88 6.88
C THR A 75 23.10 11.07 5.96
N MET A 76 23.40 10.81 4.69
CA MET A 76 23.70 11.84 3.71
C MET A 76 22.51 12.79 3.47
N ALA A 77 21.29 12.25 3.43
CA ALA A 77 20.07 13.04 3.29
C ALA A 77 19.82 13.90 4.53
N GLY A 78 20.04 13.36 5.74
CA GLY A 78 19.93 14.11 6.99
C GLY A 78 20.94 15.25 7.10
N GLU A 79 22.21 15.00 6.74
CA GLU A 79 23.23 16.06 6.65
C GLU A 79 22.84 17.15 5.65
N THR A 80 22.37 16.74 4.46
CA THR A 80 21.92 17.67 3.41
C THR A 80 20.75 18.51 3.88
N LEU A 81 19.77 17.90 4.57
CA LEU A 81 18.63 18.61 5.15
C LEU A 81 19.09 19.65 6.19
N SER A 82 19.99 19.26 7.11
CA SER A 82 20.55 20.19 8.10
C SER A 82 21.23 21.39 7.45
N GLU A 83 22.04 21.17 6.41
CA GLU A 83 22.71 22.25 5.69
C GLU A 83 21.72 23.22 5.01
N VAL A 84 20.62 22.68 4.48
CA VAL A 84 19.56 23.48 3.85
C VAL A 84 18.76 24.27 4.89
N GLU A 85 18.52 23.68 6.06
CA GLU A 85 17.89 24.33 7.22
C GLU A 85 18.77 25.45 7.79
N ASP A 86 20.10 25.26 7.79
CA ASP A 86 21.10 26.26 8.17
C ASP A 86 21.23 27.41 7.14
N GLY A 87 20.52 27.31 6.01
CA GLY A 87 20.37 28.39 5.04
C GLY A 87 21.16 28.22 3.74
N LYS A 88 21.87 27.10 3.53
CA LYS A 88 22.43 26.81 2.20
C LYS A 88 21.30 26.54 1.19
N THR A 89 21.54 26.85 -0.08
CA THR A 89 20.61 26.49 -1.17
C THR A 89 20.86 25.06 -1.63
N LEU A 90 19.81 24.40 -2.14
CA LEU A 90 19.93 23.03 -2.68
C LEU A 90 20.97 22.96 -3.81
N ASP A 91 21.06 23.99 -4.66
CA ASP A 91 22.05 24.06 -5.74
C ASP A 91 23.50 24.01 -5.23
N VAL A 92 23.80 24.70 -4.13
CA VAL A 92 25.14 24.72 -3.54
C VAL A 92 25.49 23.34 -2.97
N VAL A 93 24.58 22.76 -2.18
CA VAL A 93 24.83 21.45 -1.56
C VAL A 93 24.94 20.35 -2.63
N ALA A 94 24.12 20.44 -3.68
CA ALA A 94 24.18 19.52 -4.81
C ALA A 94 25.48 19.63 -5.60
N GLN A 95 25.96 20.86 -5.87
CA GLN A 95 27.24 21.07 -6.54
C GLN A 95 28.42 20.55 -5.69
N GLU A 96 28.41 20.75 -4.38
CA GLU A 96 29.43 20.25 -3.45
C GLU A 96 29.48 18.71 -3.42
N ARG A 97 28.33 18.05 -3.56
CA ARG A 97 28.18 16.60 -3.43
C ARG A 97 28.03 15.87 -4.76
N GLY A 98 28.05 16.57 -5.89
CA GLY A 98 27.85 16.00 -7.23
C GLY A 98 26.47 15.41 -7.45
N LEU A 99 25.44 16.01 -6.85
CA LEU A 99 24.04 15.62 -6.97
C LEU A 99 23.31 16.48 -8.01
N ASP A 100 22.15 15.99 -8.46
CA ASP A 100 21.25 16.72 -9.33
C ASP A 100 20.16 17.43 -8.52
N VAL A 101 19.85 18.68 -8.89
CA VAL A 101 18.69 19.42 -8.39
C VAL A 101 17.61 19.45 -9.45
N GLY A 102 16.37 19.16 -9.06
CA GLY A 102 15.20 19.28 -9.91
C GLY A 102 14.16 20.21 -9.30
N THR A 103 13.45 20.95 -10.16
CA THR A 103 12.29 21.76 -9.78
C THR A 103 11.01 21.03 -10.16
N ALA A 104 10.08 20.96 -9.22
CA ALA A 104 8.77 20.34 -9.43
C ALA A 104 7.67 21.42 -9.43
N ASP A 105 7.18 21.75 -10.62
CA ASP A 105 6.11 22.73 -10.80
C ASP A 105 4.72 22.07 -10.84
N GLY A 106 3.72 22.77 -10.29
CA GLY A 106 2.32 22.33 -10.39
C GLY A 106 1.98 21.08 -9.57
N LEU A 107 2.80 20.73 -8.57
CA LEU A 107 2.52 19.62 -7.66
C LEU A 107 1.19 19.88 -6.93
N ARG A 108 0.35 18.85 -6.81
CA ARG A 108 -0.93 18.87 -6.07
C ARG A 108 -0.86 17.89 -4.90
N ARG A 109 -1.70 18.09 -3.87
CA ARG A 109 -1.77 17.19 -2.70
C ARG A 109 -2.11 15.75 -3.06
N ASN A 110 -2.80 15.52 -4.17
CA ASN A 110 -3.21 14.22 -4.68
C ASN A 110 -2.41 13.79 -5.93
N ALA A 111 -1.29 14.45 -6.23
CA ALA A 111 -0.47 14.07 -7.38
C ALA A 111 0.07 12.65 -7.19
N GLN A 112 0.17 11.91 -8.28
CA GLN A 112 0.93 10.67 -8.34
C GLN A 112 2.08 10.92 -9.31
N THR A 113 3.30 10.72 -8.84
CA THR A 113 4.51 10.97 -9.62
C THR A 113 5.51 9.87 -9.35
N ASP A 114 6.36 9.56 -10.32
CA ASP A 114 7.45 8.58 -10.14
C ASP A 114 8.57 9.11 -9.23
N VAL A 115 8.64 10.44 -9.07
CA VAL A 115 9.70 11.12 -8.34
C VAL A 115 9.34 11.28 -6.87
N PHE A 116 8.15 11.79 -6.55
CA PHE A 116 7.67 12.03 -5.19
C PHE A 116 6.73 10.92 -4.74
N SER A 117 7.14 10.21 -3.69
CA SER A 117 6.25 9.28 -2.96
C SER A 117 5.13 10.04 -2.27
N THR A 118 4.09 9.32 -1.85
CA THR A 118 2.99 9.90 -1.06
C THR A 118 3.50 10.62 0.19
N ALA A 119 4.47 10.03 0.89
CA ALA A 119 5.10 10.63 2.06
C ALA A 119 5.85 11.93 1.71
N ALA A 120 6.51 11.99 0.54
CA ALA A 120 7.17 13.22 0.07
C ALA A 120 6.15 14.33 -0.20
N ILE A 121 5.02 14.01 -0.84
CA ILE A 121 3.94 14.96 -1.13
C ILE A 121 3.33 15.48 0.18
N GLU A 122 3.02 14.60 1.13
CA GLU A 122 2.54 14.98 2.45
C GLU A 122 3.53 15.94 3.16
N GLY A 123 4.82 15.62 3.09
CA GLY A 123 5.89 16.44 3.64
C GLY A 123 5.97 17.84 2.99
N VAL A 124 5.90 17.93 1.66
CA VAL A 124 5.90 19.19 0.90
C VAL A 124 4.70 20.07 1.27
N PHE A 125 3.54 19.46 1.52
CA PHE A 125 2.29 20.17 1.81
C PHE A 125 2.00 20.36 3.31
N SER A 126 2.96 20.01 4.17
CA SER A 126 2.83 20.06 5.64
C SER A 126 3.02 21.46 6.23
N GLY A 127 3.68 22.36 5.50
CA GLY A 127 3.98 23.72 5.97
C GLY A 127 3.96 24.80 4.86
N PRO A 128 4.30 26.05 5.21
CA PRO A 128 4.33 27.18 4.28
C PRO A 128 5.55 27.14 3.33
N VAL A 129 5.68 28.16 2.49
CA VAL A 129 6.93 28.43 1.73
C VAL A 129 8.12 28.45 2.69
N GLY A 130 9.20 27.78 2.29
CA GLY A 130 10.41 27.57 3.08
C GLY A 130 10.43 26.25 3.84
N THR A 131 9.33 25.49 3.87
CA THR A 131 9.31 24.16 4.49
C THR A 131 10.32 23.25 3.81
N THR A 132 11.18 22.64 4.62
CA THR A 132 12.17 21.65 4.20
C THR A 132 11.76 20.29 4.71
N GLY A 133 12.23 19.25 4.04
CA GLY A 133 12.01 17.89 4.51
C GLY A 133 12.74 16.87 3.67
N MET A 134 12.65 15.62 4.10
CA MET A 134 13.21 14.48 3.41
C MET A 134 12.19 13.37 3.26
N ALA A 135 12.29 12.60 2.19
CA ALA A 135 11.46 11.44 1.94
C ALA A 135 12.21 10.40 1.10
N THR A 136 11.71 9.16 1.12
CA THR A 136 12.21 8.07 0.28
C THR A 136 11.35 7.95 -0.97
N ARG A 137 11.99 7.77 -2.12
CA ARG A 137 11.32 7.44 -3.38
C ARG A 137 11.00 5.95 -3.42
N ASP A 138 9.77 5.61 -3.83
CA ASP A 138 9.27 4.23 -3.81
C ASP A 138 9.91 3.34 -4.89
N SER A 139 10.38 3.90 -6.00
CA SER A 139 10.87 3.13 -7.15
C SER A 139 12.26 2.53 -6.96
N ASP A 140 13.17 3.27 -6.35
CA ASP A 140 14.60 2.92 -6.24
C ASP A 140 15.17 3.07 -4.82
N GLY A 141 14.35 3.54 -3.86
CA GLY A 141 14.78 3.83 -2.50
C GLY A 141 15.67 5.06 -2.38
N ALA A 142 15.78 5.91 -3.41
CA ALA A 142 16.54 7.15 -3.33
C ALA A 142 15.99 8.08 -2.24
N ARG A 143 16.88 8.85 -1.60
CA ARG A 143 16.47 9.89 -0.65
C ARG A 143 16.36 11.22 -1.36
N ILE A 144 15.22 11.87 -1.15
CA ILE A 144 14.90 13.18 -1.72
C ILE A 144 14.88 14.15 -0.56
N VAL A 145 15.67 15.22 -0.67
CA VAL A 145 15.58 16.39 0.19
C VAL A 145 14.92 17.50 -0.61
N PHE A 146 13.88 18.12 -0.05
CA PHE A 146 13.11 19.15 -0.72
C PHE A 146 13.03 20.43 0.09
N LYS A 147 12.77 21.54 -0.60
CA LYS A 147 12.45 22.84 -0.03
C LYS A 147 11.30 23.46 -0.81
N VAL A 148 10.25 23.88 -0.12
CA VAL A 148 9.08 24.51 -0.73
C VAL A 148 9.43 25.94 -1.13
N GLU A 149 9.57 26.21 -2.42
CA GLU A 149 9.89 27.56 -2.92
C GLU A 149 8.66 28.45 -3.06
N ALA A 150 7.52 27.89 -3.48
CA ALA A 150 6.29 28.65 -3.70
C ALA A 150 5.06 27.79 -3.39
N VAL A 151 4.03 28.42 -2.84
CA VAL A 151 2.69 27.82 -2.67
C VAL A 151 1.71 28.64 -3.47
N ASN A 152 1.06 28.01 -4.46
CA ASN A 152 0.01 28.62 -5.26
C ASN A 152 -1.35 28.05 -4.84
N SER A 153 -2.27 28.93 -4.44
CA SER A 153 -3.68 28.59 -4.31
C SER A 153 -4.39 29.08 -5.57
N PRO A 154 -4.91 28.19 -6.43
CA PRO A 154 -5.70 28.63 -7.57
C PRO A 154 -6.88 29.47 -7.09
N ALA A 155 -7.29 30.44 -7.90
CA ALA A 155 -8.45 31.26 -7.61
C ALA A 155 -9.69 30.37 -7.54
N PHE A 156 -10.46 30.48 -6.45
CA PHE A 156 -11.69 29.74 -6.26
C PHE A 156 -12.82 30.41 -7.06
N PHE A 157 -13.35 29.69 -8.05
CA PHE A 157 -14.56 30.07 -8.76
C PHE A 157 -15.63 29.03 -8.47
N ARG A 158 -16.78 29.45 -7.93
CA ARG A 158 -17.88 28.53 -7.60
C ARG A 158 -18.43 27.85 -8.85
N GLU A 159 -18.35 28.55 -9.97
CA GLU A 159 -18.81 28.14 -11.28
C GLU A 159 -17.86 27.15 -11.98
N ASP A 160 -16.71 26.85 -11.38
CA ASP A 160 -15.80 25.82 -11.88
C ASP A 160 -16.46 24.43 -11.79
N GLY A 161 -16.32 23.62 -12.83
CA GLY A 161 -17.03 22.34 -12.97
C GLY A 161 -16.71 21.35 -11.84
N GLU A 162 -15.48 21.39 -11.31
CA GLU A 162 -15.09 20.56 -10.15
C GLU A 162 -15.80 20.99 -8.87
N ILE A 163 -16.00 22.30 -8.68
CA ILE A 163 -16.65 22.87 -7.49
C ILE A 163 -18.18 22.72 -7.57
N ALA A 164 -18.78 22.93 -8.74
CA ALA A 164 -20.22 22.72 -8.93
C ALA A 164 -20.63 21.26 -8.64
N ALA A 165 -19.85 20.30 -9.14
CA ALA A 165 -20.09 18.88 -8.86
C ALA A 165 -19.91 18.52 -7.37
N LEU A 166 -19.03 19.22 -6.65
CA LEU A 166 -18.87 19.06 -5.22
C LEU A 166 -20.07 19.65 -4.46
N ASP A 167 -20.57 20.81 -4.88
CA ASP A 167 -21.72 21.49 -4.29
C ASP A 167 -22.98 20.63 -4.41
N ASP A 168 -23.25 20.05 -5.58
CA ASP A 168 -24.38 19.13 -5.81
C ASP A 168 -24.31 17.92 -4.87
N ARG A 169 -23.15 17.26 -4.77
CA ARG A 169 -22.95 16.09 -3.88
C ARG A 169 -23.11 16.45 -2.40
N LEU A 170 -22.58 17.60 -1.97
CA LEU A 170 -22.76 18.08 -0.60
C LEU A 170 -24.23 18.38 -0.32
N GLY A 171 -24.93 19.01 -1.26
CA GLY A 171 -26.35 19.30 -1.17
C GLY A 171 -27.21 18.04 -1.01
N GLU A 172 -26.97 17.03 -1.84
CA GLU A 172 -27.65 15.72 -1.74
C GLU A 172 -27.33 15.02 -0.41
N ALA A 173 -26.08 15.01 0.04
CA ALA A 173 -25.68 14.41 1.30
C ALA A 173 -26.34 15.09 2.52
N LEU A 174 -26.38 16.43 2.52
CA LEU A 174 -27.06 17.22 3.56
C LEU A 174 -28.57 16.96 3.56
N GLN A 175 -29.22 16.93 2.40
CA GLN A 175 -30.65 16.63 2.29
C GLN A 175 -30.99 15.24 2.83
N ASN A 176 -30.21 14.22 2.44
CA ASN A 176 -30.40 12.85 2.93
C ASN A 176 -30.16 12.73 4.43
N SER A 177 -29.17 13.45 4.97
CA SER A 177 -28.90 13.48 6.41
C SER A 177 -30.07 14.08 7.20
N VAL A 178 -30.60 15.22 6.75
CA VAL A 178 -31.73 15.87 7.42
C VAL A 178 -33.01 15.03 7.32
N LEU A 179 -33.27 14.39 6.18
CA LEU A 179 -34.40 13.48 6.02
C LEU A 179 -34.26 12.24 6.92
N GLY A 180 -33.05 11.66 7.00
CA GLY A 180 -32.76 10.53 7.87
C GLY A 180 -32.95 10.85 9.35
N GLU A 181 -32.45 12.00 9.79
CA GLU A 181 -32.61 12.49 11.17
C GLU A 181 -34.08 12.76 11.49
N TYR A 182 -34.81 13.43 10.60
CA TYR A 182 -36.24 13.68 10.74
C TYR A 182 -37.07 12.39 10.82
N VAL A 183 -36.82 11.42 9.94
CA VAL A 183 -37.54 10.13 9.97
C VAL A 183 -37.22 9.37 11.25
N SER A 184 -35.96 9.37 11.69
CA SER A 184 -35.53 8.70 12.92
C SER A 184 -36.19 9.29 14.16
N GLU A 185 -36.25 10.63 14.27
CA GLU A 185 -36.92 11.33 15.37
C GLU A 185 -38.43 11.04 15.40
N ARG A 186 -39.08 11.03 14.22
CA ARG A 186 -40.51 10.73 14.10
C ARG A 186 -40.82 9.28 14.45
N GLN A 187 -39.99 8.32 14.04
CA GLN A 187 -40.13 6.91 14.41
C GLN A 187 -39.93 6.69 15.93
N ALA A 188 -38.96 7.36 16.54
CA ALA A 188 -38.72 7.30 17.98
C ALA A 188 -39.88 7.89 18.78
N THR A 189 -40.44 9.03 18.33
CA THR A 189 -41.54 9.71 19.03
C THR A 189 -42.89 9.00 18.85
N LEU A 190 -43.12 8.38 17.68
CA LEU A 190 -44.40 7.74 17.35
C LEU A 190 -44.51 6.28 17.83
N GLY A 191 -43.46 5.71 18.44
CA GLY A 191 -43.49 4.37 19.01
C GLY A 191 -43.87 3.30 17.97
N VAL A 192 -42.89 2.83 17.20
CA VAL A 192 -43.14 1.83 16.15
C VAL A 192 -43.61 0.51 16.79
N SER A 193 -44.91 0.22 16.72
CA SER A 193 -45.48 -1.07 17.09
C SER A 193 -45.50 -1.99 15.87
N VAL A 194 -44.53 -2.90 15.81
CA VAL A 194 -44.47 -3.92 14.76
C VAL A 194 -45.41 -5.06 15.13
N ASN A 195 -46.52 -5.19 14.40
CA ASN A 195 -47.42 -6.34 14.55
C ASN A 195 -46.79 -7.58 13.91
N GLN A 196 -45.97 -8.28 14.70
CA GLN A 196 -45.24 -9.49 14.29
C GLN A 196 -46.15 -10.61 13.76
N ALA A 197 -47.43 -10.64 14.14
CA ALA A 197 -48.39 -11.62 13.61
C ALA A 197 -48.66 -11.43 12.10
N ASN A 198 -48.69 -10.18 11.61
CA ASN A 198 -48.88 -9.89 10.18
C ASN A 198 -47.61 -10.12 9.37
N ILE A 199 -46.44 -9.87 9.95
CA ILE A 199 -45.14 -10.18 9.33
C ILE A 199 -45.00 -11.70 9.13
N ASN A 200 -45.36 -12.50 10.13
CA ASN A 200 -45.31 -13.96 10.03
C ASN A 200 -46.30 -14.52 8.99
N LEU A 201 -47.41 -13.83 8.72
CA LEU A 201 -48.38 -14.22 7.69
C LEU A 201 -47.88 -13.99 6.26
N VAL A 202 -46.97 -13.02 6.06
CA VAL A 202 -46.40 -12.66 4.75
C VAL A 202 -45.09 -13.41 4.48
N ILE A 203 -44.30 -13.70 5.50
CA ILE A 203 -42.99 -14.38 5.36
C ILE A 203 -43.10 -15.91 5.33
N GLY A 204 -44.29 -16.46 5.64
CA GLY A 204 -44.59 -17.86 5.35
C GLY A 204 -43.72 -18.84 6.13
N GLN A 205 -44.02 -19.00 7.42
CA GLN A 205 -43.70 -20.24 8.14
C GLN A 205 -44.84 -20.63 9.07
N GLY A 206 -45.42 -21.80 8.78
CA GLY A 206 -46.24 -22.61 9.67
C GLY A 206 -47.75 -22.40 9.48
N GLY A 207 -48.52 -23.32 8.92
CA GLY A 207 -48.30 -24.74 8.73
C GLY A 207 -49.55 -25.49 9.16
N GLY A 208 -50.16 -26.22 8.21
CA GLY A 208 -51.38 -26.99 8.37
C GLY A 208 -52.02 -27.22 7.01
#